data_AF-A0A4Y9FFL8-F1
#
_entry.id   AF-A0A4Y9FFL8-F1
#
_cell.length_a   1.000
_cell.length_b   1.000
_cell.length_c   1.000
_cell.angle_alpha   90.00
_cell.angle_beta   90.00
_cell.angle_gamma   90.00
#
_symmetry.space_group_name_H-M   'P 1'
#
loop_
_entity.id
_entity.type
_entity.pdbx_description
1 polymer ?
#
loop_
_entity_poly.entity_id
_entity_poly.type
_entity_poly.pdbx_seq_one_letter_code
_entity_poly.pdbx_strand_id
1 'polypeptide(L)'
;MRAQAFAAELDRLGPDADGRYERDERHRDDGAGQRETKPERLPLFPPLPPAAPYPLDALGPILGEAASAIARKVQAPAAIAAQSVLAAASLAVQAHADVRMPYG
;
A
#
# COMPACT_ATOMS: atom_id res chain seq x y z
N MET A 1 29.56 -8.39 -10.70
CA MET A 1 30.26 -8.92 -9.50
C MET A 1 30.11 -7.96 -8.31
N ARG A 2 28.87 -7.60 -7.91
CA ARG A 2 28.59 -6.65 -6.81
C ARG A 2 27.50 -7.11 -5.82
N ALA A 3 26.85 -8.25 -6.06
CA ALA A 3 25.80 -8.76 -5.19
C ALA A 3 26.34 -9.47 -3.93
N GLN A 4 27.50 -10.12 -4.02
CA GLN A 4 28.05 -10.90 -2.91
C GLN A 4 28.65 -10.04 -1.80
N ALA A 5 29.13 -8.83 -2.12
CA ALA A 5 29.67 -7.90 -1.13
C ALA A 5 28.57 -7.28 -0.24
N PHE A 6 27.37 -7.08 -0.79
CA PHE A 6 26.24 -6.51 -0.03
C PHE A 6 25.59 -7.53 0.91
N ALA A 7 25.51 -8.80 0.48
CA ALA A 7 25.00 -9.88 1.32
C ALA A 7 25.91 -10.17 2.54
N ALA A 8 27.23 -10.08 2.37
CA ALA A 8 28.18 -10.24 3.48
C ALA A 8 28.14 -9.07 4.49
N GLU A 9 27.77 -7.87 4.04
CA GLU A 9 27.65 -6.69 4.91
C GLU A 9 26.34 -6.72 5.72
N LEU A 10 25.27 -7.29 5.16
CA LEU A 10 24.01 -7.50 5.87
C LEU A 10 24.09 -8.62 6.92
N ASP A 11 24.93 -9.63 6.71
CA ASP A 11 25.19 -10.70 7.69
C ASP A 11 26.03 -10.22 8.88
N ARG A 12 26.90 -9.20 8.67
CA ARG A 12 27.60 -8.48 9.75
C ARG A 12 26.68 -7.64 10.62
N LEU A 13 25.59 -7.14 10.05
CA LEU A 13 24.54 -6.40 10.75
C LEU A 13 23.46 -7.38 11.20
N GLY A 14 23.88 -8.35 12.01
CA GLY A 14 22.97 -9.13 12.84
C GLY A 14 22.10 -8.21 13.72
N PRO A 15 20.97 -8.73 14.25
CA PRO A 15 19.86 -7.95 14.81
C PRO A 15 20.12 -7.32 16.20
N ASP A 16 21.34 -6.84 16.45
CA ASP A 16 21.78 -6.30 17.74
C ASP A 16 21.85 -4.76 17.75
N ALA A 17 20.91 -4.10 17.08
CA ALA A 17 20.79 -2.63 17.10
C ALA A 17 20.09 -2.08 18.37
N ASP A 18 19.85 -2.92 19.39
CA ASP A 18 19.14 -2.55 20.63
C ASP A 18 20.06 -2.52 21.87
N GLY A 19 21.36 -2.30 21.69
CA GLY A 19 22.37 -2.50 22.75
C GLY A 19 23.02 -1.28 23.38
N ARG A 20 22.56 -0.03 23.19
CA ARG A 20 23.28 1.15 23.73
C ARG A 20 22.41 2.16 24.49
N TYR A 21 21.73 1.68 25.52
CA TYR A 21 21.48 2.47 26.72
C TYR A 21 22.03 1.69 27.92
N GLU A 22 23.28 1.97 28.27
CA GLU A 22 23.94 1.44 29.46
C GLU A 22 23.17 1.89 30.71
N ARG A 23 22.48 0.95 31.35
CA ARG A 23 21.93 1.16 32.69
C ARG A 23 22.96 0.65 33.68
N ASP A 24 23.46 1.57 34.49
CA ASP A 24 24.47 1.37 35.53
C ASP A 24 24.08 0.21 36.47
N GLU A 25 24.80 -0.91 36.37
CA GLU A 25 24.55 -2.13 37.13
C GLU A 25 25.34 -2.15 38.44
N ARG A 26 24.70 -1.69 39.52
CA ARG A 26 24.92 -2.26 40.84
C ARG A 26 23.63 -2.88 41.35
N HIS A 27 23.27 -4.03 40.78
CA HIS A 27 22.34 -4.95 41.43
C HIS A 27 22.95 -6.34 41.49
N ARG A 28 23.14 -6.79 42.71
CA ARG A 28 23.70 -8.07 43.10
C ARG A 28 22.75 -9.18 42.64
N ASP A 29 23.34 -10.31 42.28
CA ASP A 29 22.73 -11.61 42.01
C ASP A 29 21.46 -11.87 42.84
N ASP A 30 20.37 -12.30 42.19
CA ASP A 30 19.40 -13.27 42.69
C ASP A 30 18.28 -13.51 41.66
N GLY A 31 18.20 -14.74 41.13
CA GLY A 31 16.93 -15.34 40.69
C GLY A 31 16.73 -15.54 39.19
N ALA A 32 16.44 -16.80 38.82
CA ALA A 32 16.00 -17.22 37.50
C ALA A 32 14.69 -16.51 37.09
N GLY A 33 14.79 -15.34 36.47
CA GLY A 33 13.66 -14.58 35.94
C GLY A 33 13.15 -15.22 34.64
N GLN A 34 11.99 -15.87 34.72
CA GLN A 34 11.21 -16.24 33.54
C GLN A 34 10.94 -14.96 32.73
N ARG A 35 11.39 -14.91 31.47
CA ARG A 35 11.09 -13.80 30.56
C ARG A 35 9.59 -13.80 30.31
N GLU A 36 8.87 -12.92 31.00
CA GLU A 36 7.44 -12.73 30.81
C GLU A 36 7.18 -12.31 29.36
N THR A 37 6.59 -13.21 28.58
CA THR A 37 6.20 -12.95 27.19
C THR A 37 5.08 -11.93 27.21
N LYS A 38 5.42 -10.66 26.96
CA LYS A 38 4.43 -9.59 26.87
C LYS A 38 3.42 -9.96 25.76
N PRO A 39 2.11 -9.97 26.03
CA PRO A 39 1.12 -10.34 25.03
C PRO A 39 1.21 -9.39 23.82
N GLU A 40 1.06 -9.95 22.63
CA GLU A 40 1.05 -9.18 21.38
C GLU A 40 -0.02 -8.08 21.45
N ARG A 41 0.34 -6.86 21.01
CA ARG A 41 -0.55 -5.70 21.14
C ARG A 41 -1.77 -5.91 20.26
N LEU A 42 -2.97 -5.84 20.85
CA LEU A 42 -4.21 -5.93 20.11
C LEU A 42 -4.36 -4.70 19.19
N PRO A 43 -4.71 -4.88 17.89
CA PRO A 43 -4.94 -3.77 16.98
C PRO A 43 -6.03 -2.82 17.49
N LEU A 44 -5.80 -1.50 17.34
CA LEU A 44 -6.74 -0.47 17.77
C LEU A 44 -8.03 -0.50 16.94
N PHE A 45 -7.92 -0.80 15.64
CA PHE A 45 -9.05 -0.89 14.74
C PHE A 45 -9.40 -2.35 14.43
N PRO A 46 -10.69 -2.66 14.32
CA PRO A 46 -11.12 -3.91 13.72
C PRO A 46 -10.52 -4.08 12.31
N PRO A 47 -10.30 -5.32 11.85
CA PRO A 47 -9.94 -5.58 10.46
C PRO A 47 -10.92 -4.90 9.50
N LEU A 48 -10.38 -4.20 8.51
CA LEU A 48 -11.20 -3.49 7.52
C LEU A 48 -11.97 -4.51 6.67
N PRO A 49 -13.26 -4.28 6.39
CA PRO A 49 -13.98 -5.13 5.44
C PRO A 49 -13.36 -5.03 4.03
N PRO A 50 -13.52 -6.06 3.20
CA PRO A 50 -13.07 -6.01 1.81
C PRO A 50 -13.69 -4.83 1.05
N ALA A 51 -12.91 -4.22 0.16
CA ALA A 51 -13.40 -3.14 -0.69
C ALA A 51 -14.51 -3.64 -1.62
N ALA A 52 -15.56 -2.84 -1.81
CA ALA A 52 -16.60 -3.13 -2.78
C ALA A 52 -16.01 -3.11 -4.22
N PRO A 53 -16.53 -3.95 -5.13
CA PRO A 53 -16.13 -3.92 -6.53
C PRO A 53 -16.38 -2.56 -7.20
N TYR A 54 -15.53 -2.19 -8.16
CA TYR A 54 -15.72 -0.97 -8.93
C TYR A 54 -16.94 -1.09 -9.87
N PRO A 55 -17.85 -0.11 -9.92
CA PRO A 55 -19.11 -0.20 -10.66
C PRO A 55 -18.90 0.10 -12.15
N LEU A 56 -18.45 -0.89 -12.92
CA LEU A 56 -18.25 -0.73 -14.38
C LEU A 56 -19.54 -0.37 -15.13
N ASP A 57 -20.68 -0.87 -14.66
CA ASP A 57 -21.99 -0.66 -15.29
C ASP A 57 -22.42 0.81 -15.25
N ALA A 58 -21.95 1.57 -14.26
CA ALA A 58 -22.22 2.99 -14.12
C ALA A 58 -21.54 3.85 -15.21
N LEU A 59 -20.54 3.31 -15.92
CA LEU A 59 -19.88 3.98 -17.05
C LEU A 59 -20.70 3.90 -18.34
N GLY A 60 -21.80 3.15 -18.34
CA GLY A 60 -22.63 2.93 -19.52
C GLY A 60 -22.02 1.94 -20.52
N PRO A 61 -22.74 1.66 -21.62
CA PRO A 61 -22.45 0.50 -22.48
C PRO A 61 -21.16 0.62 -23.29
N ILE A 62 -20.68 1.84 -23.56
CA ILE A 62 -19.47 2.05 -24.38
C ILE A 62 -18.22 2.05 -23.49
N LEU A 63 -18.17 2.94 -22.49
CA LEU A 63 -16.99 3.11 -21.65
C LEU A 63 -16.81 1.94 -20.67
N GLY A 64 -17.91 1.37 -20.17
CA GLY A 64 -17.89 0.20 -19.28
C GLY A 64 -17.31 -1.04 -19.98
N GLU A 65 -17.77 -1.34 -21.19
CA GLU A 65 -17.23 -2.44 -22.00
C GLU A 65 -15.76 -2.22 -22.38
N ALA A 66 -15.39 -0.99 -22.77
CA ALA A 66 -14.00 -0.65 -23.05
C ALA A 66 -13.11 -0.88 -21.83
N ALA A 67 -13.49 -0.38 -20.66
CA ALA A 67 -12.75 -0.57 -19.42
C ALA A 67 -12.64 -2.05 -19.02
N SER A 68 -13.73 -2.82 -19.16
CA SER A 68 -13.77 -4.26 -18.89
C SER A 68 -12.86 -5.05 -19.84
N ALA A 69 -12.91 -4.75 -21.14
CA ALA A 69 -12.05 -5.37 -22.14
C ALA A 69 -10.57 -5.06 -21.90
N ILE A 70 -10.23 -3.81 -21.56
CA ILE A 70 -8.86 -3.41 -21.23
C ILE A 70 -8.39 -4.16 -19.99
N ALA A 71 -9.15 -4.12 -18.89
CA ALA A 71 -8.80 -4.81 -17.65
C ALA A 71 -8.54 -6.31 -17.88
N ARG A 72 -9.40 -6.98 -18.67
CA ARG A 72 -9.20 -8.37 -19.09
C ARG A 72 -7.94 -8.57 -19.94
N LYS A 73 -7.65 -7.66 -20.86
CA LYS A 73 -6.49 -7.81 -21.76
C LYS A 73 -5.16 -7.58 -21.06
N VAL A 74 -5.08 -6.57 -20.20
CA VAL A 74 -3.83 -6.14 -19.56
C VAL A 74 -3.67 -6.67 -18.13
N GLN A 75 -4.68 -7.38 -17.62
CA GLN A 75 -4.70 -7.97 -16.27
C GLN A 75 -4.51 -6.92 -15.16
N ALA A 76 -5.00 -5.70 -15.38
CA ALA A 76 -5.01 -4.63 -14.39
C ALA A 76 -6.35 -4.60 -13.62
N PRO A 77 -6.39 -4.01 -12.40
CA PRO A 77 -7.64 -3.79 -11.69
C PRO A 77 -8.64 -2.97 -12.52
N ALA A 78 -9.92 -3.37 -12.50
CA ALA A 78 -10.97 -2.72 -13.28
C ALA A 78 -11.08 -1.21 -13.03
N ALA A 79 -10.88 -0.77 -11.77
CA ALA A 79 -10.89 0.65 -11.41
C ALA A 79 -9.80 1.46 -12.13
N ILE A 80 -8.61 0.87 -12.35
CA ILE A 80 -7.49 1.53 -13.03
C ILE A 80 -7.79 1.66 -14.52
N ALA A 81 -8.28 0.59 -15.15
CA ALA A 81 -8.69 0.63 -16.55
C ALA A 81 -9.82 1.64 -16.78
N ALA A 82 -10.83 1.65 -15.90
CA ALA A 82 -11.93 2.61 -15.95
C ALA A 82 -11.46 4.06 -15.84
N GLN A 83 -10.53 4.35 -14.92
CA GLN A 83 -9.94 5.69 -14.78
C GLN A 83 -9.22 6.14 -16.05
N SER A 84 -8.41 5.28 -16.67
CA SER A 84 -7.74 5.62 -17.94
C SER A 84 -8.74 5.89 -19.07
N VAL A 85 -9.81 5.09 -19.16
CA VAL A 85 -10.87 5.29 -20.14
C VAL A 85 -11.60 6.61 -19.91
N LEU A 86 -11.94 6.95 -18.66
CA LEU A 86 -12.60 8.21 -18.32
C LEU A 86 -11.70 9.42 -18.62
N ALA A 87 -10.40 9.32 -18.37
CA ALA A 87 -9.43 10.36 -18.71
C ALA A 87 -9.36 10.59 -20.23
N ALA A 88 -9.27 9.51 -21.00
CA ALA A 88 -9.26 9.59 -22.47
C ALA A 88 -10.58 10.15 -23.02
N ALA A 89 -11.73 9.71 -22.50
CA ALA A 89 -13.05 10.21 -22.87
C ALA A 89 -13.18 11.71 -22.54
N SER A 90 -12.75 12.11 -21.35
CA SER A 90 -12.73 13.52 -20.92
C SER A 90 -11.89 14.36 -21.88
N LEU A 91 -10.67 13.91 -22.21
CA LEU A 91 -9.81 14.60 -23.16
C LEU A 91 -10.44 14.70 -24.56
N ALA A 92 -11.08 13.64 -25.05
CA ALA A 92 -11.72 13.64 -26.36
C ALA A 92 -12.88 14.66 -26.43
N VAL A 93 -13.61 14.87 -25.33
CA VAL A 93 -14.75 15.81 -25.31
C VAL A 93 -14.36 17.25 -25.00
N GLN A 94 -13.15 17.53 -24.53
CA GLN A 94 -12.70 18.87 -24.11
C GLN A 94 -12.88 19.94 -25.20
N ALA A 95 -12.71 19.59 -26.48
CA ALA A 95 -12.84 20.53 -27.59
C ALA A 95 -14.30 20.92 -27.93
N HIS A 96 -15.29 20.26 -27.31
CA HIS A 96 -16.70 20.44 -27.66
C HIS A 96 -17.44 21.44 -26.76
N ALA A 97 -16.90 21.79 -25.59
CA ALA A 97 -17.54 22.72 -24.66
C ALA A 97 -16.52 23.41 -23.76
N ASP A 98 -16.65 24.73 -23.61
CA ASP A 98 -15.87 25.51 -22.66
C ASP A 98 -16.42 25.35 -21.23
N VAL A 99 -15.51 25.30 -20.25
CA VAL A 99 -15.87 25.28 -18.84
C VAL A 99 -16.17 26.70 -18.37
N ARG A 100 -17.42 26.95 -17.94
CA ARG A 100 -17.79 28.23 -17.34
C ARG A 100 -17.34 28.28 -15.88
N MET A 101 -16.41 29.18 -15.56
CA MET A 101 -15.92 29.37 -14.19
C MET A 101 -17.01 30.04 -13.31
N PRO A 102 -17.14 29.66 -12.03
CA PRO A 102 -18.17 30.19 -11.14
C PRO A 102 -17.97 31.66 -10.72
N TYR A 103 -16.78 32.23 -10.89
CA TYR A 103 -16.43 33.60 -10.51
C TYR A 103 -15.69 34.31 -11.67
N GLY A 104 -16.38 34.46 -12.79
CA GLY A 104 -15.98 35.43 -13.82
C GLY A 104 -16.20 36.86 -13.35
#